data_AF-A0A2L2YFJ7-F1
#
_entry.id   AF-A0A2L2YFJ7-F1
#
_cell.length_a   1.000
_cell.length_b   1.000
_cell.length_c   1.000
_cell.angle_alpha   90.00
_cell.angle_beta   90.00
_cell.angle_gamma   90.00
#
_symmetry.space_group_name_H-M   'P 1'
#
loop_
_entity.id
_entity.type
_entity.pdbx_description
1 polymer ?
#
loop_
_entity_poly.entity_id
_entity_poly.type
_entity_poly.pdbx_seq_one_letter_code
_entity_poly.pdbx_strand_id
1 'polypeptide(L)'
;MTQYLPPNLLALFAAREPIPYLPPVDKLPYEKRTAGYSGIAAFVNNFEDPCDTPPPVRIVTREERQELRRKEKAELVAYKLEQDIALWNPTNNPTATQDPYKTLFVARINYDTSESKLRREFEVYGNIRSLVLVHDQNSGKPRGYAFIEYEKERDMHKESCCVSCCLHFFFEPSIMADAYYSTDLENLS
;
A
#
# COMPACT_ATOMS: atom_id res chain seq x y z
N MET A 1 -25.81 -47.52 -8.43
CA MET A 1 -24.42 -48.02 -8.32
C MET A 1 -24.28 -49.33 -7.52
N THR A 2 -25.37 -50.01 -7.10
CA THR A 2 -25.32 -51.29 -6.35
C THR A 2 -25.68 -52.52 -7.19
N GLN A 3 -25.91 -52.35 -8.50
CA GLN A 3 -26.52 -53.35 -9.38
C GLN A 3 -25.67 -54.60 -9.65
N TYR A 4 -24.34 -54.51 -9.56
CA TYR A 4 -23.41 -55.60 -9.89
C TYR A 4 -22.55 -56.04 -8.70
N LEU A 5 -23.06 -55.89 -7.47
CA LEU A 5 -22.37 -56.34 -6.27
C LEU A 5 -22.52 -57.86 -6.06
N PRO A 6 -21.53 -58.52 -5.44
CA PRO A 6 -21.65 -59.93 -5.08
C PRO A 6 -22.83 -60.16 -4.13
N PRO A 7 -23.47 -61.34 -4.16
CA PRO A 7 -24.78 -61.59 -3.55
C PRO A 7 -24.82 -61.33 -2.03
N ASN A 8 -23.70 -61.55 -1.34
CA ASN A 8 -23.55 -61.28 0.10
C ASN A 8 -23.68 -59.78 0.43
N LEU A 9 -23.18 -58.91 -0.46
CA LEU A 9 -23.33 -57.46 -0.33
C LEU A 9 -24.68 -56.97 -0.84
N LEU A 10 -25.24 -57.62 -1.87
CA LEU A 10 -26.55 -57.28 -2.40
C LEU A 10 -27.67 -57.54 -1.37
N ALA A 11 -27.53 -58.58 -0.54
CA ALA A 11 -28.45 -58.89 0.55
C ALA A 11 -28.56 -57.78 1.61
N LEU A 12 -27.49 -57.00 1.83
CA LEU A 12 -27.50 -55.88 2.76
C LEU A 12 -28.41 -54.72 2.30
N PHE A 13 -28.69 -54.65 1.00
CA PHE A 13 -29.57 -53.65 0.40
C PHE A 13 -30.99 -54.16 0.17
N ALA A 14 -31.38 -55.27 0.81
CA ALA A 14 -32.77 -55.71 0.81
C ALA A 14 -33.68 -54.61 1.39
N ALA A 15 -34.76 -54.31 0.67
CA ALA A 15 -35.72 -53.33 1.13
C ALA A 15 -36.35 -53.78 2.46
N ARG A 16 -36.63 -52.82 3.35
CA ARG A 16 -37.44 -53.09 4.54
C ARG A 16 -38.88 -53.42 4.13
N GLU A 17 -39.61 -54.05 5.04
CA GLU A 17 -41.06 -54.19 4.91
C GLU A 17 -41.71 -52.83 4.61
N PRO A 18 -42.76 -52.80 3.77
CA PRO A 18 -43.43 -51.56 3.43
C PRO A 18 -44.01 -50.91 4.67
N ILE A 19 -43.89 -49.59 4.77
CA ILE A 19 -44.44 -48.83 5.90
C ILE A 19 -45.97 -48.97 5.94
N PRO A 20 -46.58 -49.14 7.12
CA PRO A 20 -48.03 -49.11 7.25
C PRO A 20 -48.55 -47.71 6.88
N TYR A 21 -49.64 -47.66 6.12
CA TYR A 21 -50.25 -46.39 5.73
C TYR A 21 -50.84 -45.66 6.95
N LEU A 22 -50.49 -44.38 7.09
CA LEU A 22 -51.12 -43.43 7.99
C LEU A 22 -51.63 -42.25 7.17
N PRO A 23 -52.83 -41.72 7.48
CA PRO A 23 -53.33 -40.53 6.80
C PRO A 23 -52.42 -39.32 7.06
N PRO A 24 -52.30 -38.38 6.09
CA PRO A 24 -51.54 -37.16 6.29
C PRO A 24 -52.12 -36.33 7.44
N VAL A 25 -51.23 -35.78 8.28
CA VAL A 25 -51.62 -34.95 9.43
C VAL A 25 -52.29 -33.64 8.97
N ASP A 26 -51.74 -33.05 7.92
CA ASP A 26 -52.22 -31.81 7.34
C ASP A 26 -53.27 -32.04 6.25
N LYS A 27 -54.28 -31.16 6.22
CA LYS A 27 -55.20 -31.06 5.10
C LYS A 27 -54.46 -30.52 3.86
N LEU A 28 -54.96 -30.87 2.68
CA LEU A 28 -54.38 -30.38 1.43
C LEU A 28 -54.53 -28.84 1.34
N PRO A 29 -53.62 -28.12 0.66
CA PRO A 29 -53.62 -26.65 0.63
C PRO A 29 -54.95 -26.01 0.22
N TYR A 30 -55.72 -26.64 -0.67
CA TYR A 30 -57.04 -26.14 -1.10
C TYR A 30 -58.17 -26.39 -0.09
N GLU A 31 -57.93 -27.27 0.90
CA GLU A 31 -58.87 -27.59 1.99
C GLU A 31 -58.55 -26.78 3.25
N LYS A 32 -57.39 -26.13 3.30
CA LYS A 32 -56.99 -25.23 4.39
C LYS A 32 -57.83 -23.96 4.35
N ARG A 33 -58.89 -23.91 5.17
CA ARG A 33 -59.66 -22.69 5.40
C ARG A 33 -58.88 -21.75 6.31
N THR A 34 -58.20 -20.78 5.72
CA THR A 34 -57.57 -19.66 6.43
C THR A 34 -58.51 -18.46 6.40
N ALA A 35 -58.40 -17.53 7.36
CA ALA A 35 -58.98 -16.20 7.19
C ALA A 35 -58.41 -15.61 5.89
N GLY A 36 -59.25 -15.38 4.89
CA GLY A 36 -58.80 -14.91 3.58
C GLY A 36 -58.07 -13.57 3.68
N TYR A 37 -57.33 -13.22 2.62
CA TYR A 37 -56.69 -11.90 2.56
C TYR A 37 -57.74 -10.79 2.67
N SER A 38 -57.52 -9.86 3.60
CA SER A 38 -58.30 -8.63 3.70
C SER A 38 -57.63 -7.52 2.89
N GLY A 39 -58.44 -6.66 2.27
CA GLY A 39 -57.94 -5.45 1.62
C GLY A 39 -57.38 -4.45 2.62
N ILE A 40 -56.53 -3.54 2.15
CA ILE A 40 -55.91 -2.47 2.95
C ILE A 40 -56.85 -1.24 3.08
N ALA A 41 -58.01 -1.27 2.41
CA ALA A 41 -58.97 -0.15 2.37
C ALA A 41 -59.41 0.36 3.75
N ALA A 42 -59.49 -0.53 4.75
CA ALA A 42 -59.83 -0.14 6.13
C ALA A 42 -58.78 0.78 6.79
N PHE A 43 -57.56 0.82 6.26
CA PHE A 43 -56.43 1.58 6.81
C PHE A 43 -56.12 2.84 6.03
N VAL A 44 -56.93 3.22 5.03
CA VAL A 44 -56.70 4.41 4.20
C VAL A 44 -56.70 5.69 5.04
N ASN A 45 -57.47 5.74 6.13
CA ASN A 45 -57.52 6.87 7.06
C ASN A 45 -56.30 6.95 7.99
N ASN A 46 -55.42 5.94 7.99
CA ASN A 46 -54.23 5.90 8.84
C ASN A 46 -52.97 6.39 8.11
N PHE A 47 -53.06 6.71 6.82
CA PHE A 47 -51.92 7.26 6.07
C PHE A 47 -51.74 8.74 6.43
N GLU A 48 -50.49 9.13 6.67
CA GLU A 48 -50.11 10.51 6.95
C GLU A 48 -50.33 11.40 5.72
N ASP A 49 -50.73 12.65 5.95
CA ASP A 49 -50.90 13.63 4.89
C ASP A 49 -49.54 13.94 4.23
N PRO A 50 -49.49 14.13 2.90
CA PRO A 50 -48.24 14.36 2.16
C PRO A 50 -47.52 15.67 2.54
N CYS A 51 -48.15 16.53 3.34
CA CYS A 51 -47.58 17.74 3.91
C CYS A 51 -46.75 17.45 5.18
N ASP A 52 -47.15 16.45 5.96
CA ASP A 52 -46.52 16.07 7.24
C ASP A 52 -45.43 15.01 7.07
N THR A 53 -45.35 14.36 5.91
CA THR A 53 -44.29 13.40 5.62
C THR A 53 -42.95 14.12 5.42
N PRO A 54 -41.94 13.89 6.27
CA PRO A 54 -40.63 14.48 6.07
C PRO A 54 -40.05 13.99 4.74
N PRO A 55 -39.27 14.81 4.04
CA PRO A 55 -38.59 14.36 2.83
C PRO A 55 -37.71 13.15 3.16
N PRO A 56 -37.59 12.17 2.24
CA PRO A 56 -36.81 10.97 2.49
C PRO A 56 -35.36 11.35 2.80
N VAL A 57 -34.84 10.86 3.92
CA VAL A 57 -33.46 11.11 4.34
C VAL A 57 -32.52 10.47 3.33
N ARG A 58 -31.63 11.27 2.72
CA ARG A 58 -30.58 10.74 1.85
C ARG A 58 -29.67 9.84 2.68
N ILE A 59 -29.71 8.55 2.42
CA ILE A 59 -28.80 7.58 3.03
C ILE A 59 -27.43 7.78 2.38
N VAL A 60 -26.42 8.04 3.20
CA VAL A 60 -25.03 8.18 2.73
C VAL A 60 -24.65 6.91 2.00
N THR A 61 -24.29 7.04 0.72
CA THR A 61 -23.91 5.87 -0.07
C THR A 61 -22.56 5.33 0.42
N ARG A 62 -22.28 4.06 0.09
CA ARG A 62 -20.98 3.46 0.41
C ARG A 62 -19.82 4.27 -0.18
N GLU A 63 -20.02 4.88 -1.33
CA GLU A 63 -19.02 5.66 -2.08
C GLU A 63 -18.68 6.96 -1.34
N GLU A 64 -19.68 7.73 -0.93
CA GLU A 64 -19.50 8.95 -0.13
C GLU A 64 -18.74 8.67 1.18
N ARG A 65 -19.06 7.56 1.85
CA ARG A 65 -18.34 7.13 3.07
C ARG A 65 -16.90 6.69 2.78
N GLN A 66 -16.59 6.21 1.58
CA GLN A 66 -15.22 5.89 1.18
C GLN A 66 -14.42 7.14 0.85
N GLU A 67 -15.03 8.12 0.18
CA GLU A 67 -14.39 9.39 -0.16
C GLU A 67 -14.05 10.21 1.08
N LEU A 68 -14.97 10.30 2.03
CA LEU A 68 -14.72 10.97 3.33
C LEU A 68 -13.52 10.35 4.04
N ARG A 69 -13.46 9.01 4.14
CA ARG A 69 -12.30 8.32 4.75
C ARG A 69 -11.00 8.51 3.97
N ARG A 70 -11.05 8.61 2.64
CA ARG A 70 -9.86 8.89 1.83
C ARG A 70 -9.37 10.32 2.06
N LYS A 71 -10.29 11.28 2.14
CA LYS A 71 -10.00 12.68 2.40
C LYS A 71 -9.42 12.88 3.80
N GLU A 72 -10.06 12.32 4.83
CA GLU A 72 -9.55 12.34 6.21
C GLU A 72 -8.14 11.73 6.31
N LYS A 73 -7.89 10.61 5.62
CA LYS A 73 -6.55 10.01 5.58
C LYS A 73 -5.53 10.89 4.87
N ALA A 74 -5.91 11.52 3.76
CA ALA A 74 -5.04 12.42 3.03
C ALA A 74 -4.69 13.67 3.87
N GLU A 75 -5.68 14.25 4.57
CA GLU A 75 -5.50 15.37 5.48
C GLU A 75 -4.58 14.99 6.66
N LEU A 76 -4.75 13.80 7.24
CA LEU A 76 -3.87 13.30 8.30
C LEU A 76 -2.42 13.13 7.82
N VAL A 77 -2.23 12.59 6.61
CA VAL A 77 -0.89 12.44 6.00
C VAL A 77 -0.27 13.81 5.72
N ALA A 78 -1.05 14.77 5.22
CA ALA A 78 -0.60 16.13 4.97
C ALA A 78 -0.16 16.83 6.28
N TYR A 79 -0.99 16.74 7.33
CA TYR A 79 -0.66 17.29 8.65
C TYR A 79 0.62 16.68 9.23
N LYS A 80 0.78 15.35 9.11
CA LYS A 80 2.00 14.68 9.57
C LYS A 80 3.23 15.17 8.79
N LEU A 81 3.10 15.33 7.47
CA LEU A 81 4.19 15.83 6.63
C LEU A 81 4.59 17.25 7.04
N GLU A 82 3.62 18.13 7.31
CA GLU A 82 3.89 19.49 7.80
C GLU A 82 4.66 19.48 9.13
N GLN A 83 4.28 18.60 10.07
CA GLN A 83 5.01 18.42 11.33
C GLN A 83 6.45 17.92 11.10
N ASP A 84 6.61 16.91 10.24
CA ASP A 84 7.91 16.32 9.92
C ASP A 84 8.83 17.37 9.26
N ILE A 85 8.31 18.22 8.38
CA ILE A 85 9.03 19.34 7.76
C ILE A 85 9.44 20.38 8.83
N ALA A 86 8.53 20.75 9.74
CA ALA A 86 8.83 21.72 10.79
C ALA A 86 9.91 21.24 11.76
N LEU A 87 10.01 19.92 11.99
CA LEU A 87 11.05 19.32 12.84
C LEU A 87 12.39 19.15 12.11
N TRP A 88 12.38 19.03 10.78
CA TRP A 88 13.56 18.71 9.99
C TRP A 88 14.56 19.87 9.93
N ASN A 89 15.73 19.68 10.56
CA ASN A 89 16.84 20.62 10.53
C ASN A 89 18.12 19.93 10.03
N PRO A 90 18.59 20.20 8.80
CA PRO A 90 19.75 19.50 8.23
C PRO A 90 21.09 19.92 8.86
N THR A 91 21.18 21.13 9.43
CA THR A 91 22.41 21.69 10.01
C THR A 91 22.80 21.07 11.36
N ASN A 92 21.83 20.56 12.12
CA ASN A 92 22.05 20.02 13.47
C ASN A 92 22.29 18.50 13.46
N ASN A 93 22.46 17.87 12.29
CA ASN A 93 22.63 16.44 12.20
C ASN A 93 24.11 16.06 12.42
N PRO A 94 24.47 15.25 13.45
CA PRO A 94 25.86 14.88 13.73
C PRO A 94 26.49 14.00 12.64
N THR A 95 25.67 13.40 11.77
CA THR A 95 26.12 12.55 10.66
C THR A 95 26.28 13.36 9.36
N ALA A 96 25.81 14.62 9.33
CA ALA A 96 25.93 15.46 8.15
C ALA A 96 27.37 15.93 7.95
N THR A 97 27.75 16.08 6.68
CA THR A 97 29.06 16.61 6.28
C THR A 97 29.13 18.13 6.53
N GLN A 98 30.34 18.64 6.77
CA GLN A 98 30.59 20.04 7.11
C GLN A 98 30.31 20.98 5.93
N ASP A 99 30.81 20.65 4.73
CA ASP A 99 30.77 21.53 3.56
C ASP A 99 29.86 20.96 2.45
N PRO A 100 28.68 21.56 2.16
CA PRO A 100 27.76 21.04 1.14
C PRO A 100 28.35 21.10 -0.28
N TYR A 101 29.14 22.13 -0.58
CA TYR A 101 29.77 22.33 -1.90
C TYR A 101 30.90 21.33 -2.22
N LYS A 102 31.36 20.58 -1.23
CA LYS A 102 32.39 19.54 -1.40
C LYS A 102 31.82 18.13 -1.26
N THR A 103 30.51 18.01 -1.04
CA THR A 103 29.83 16.76 -0.77
C THR A 103 29.10 16.26 -2.00
N LEU A 104 29.48 15.08 -2.48
CA LEU A 104 28.79 14.35 -3.53
C LEU A 104 27.70 13.44 -2.91
N PHE A 105 26.49 13.53 -3.44
CA PHE A 105 25.40 12.61 -3.13
C PHE A 105 25.39 11.47 -4.15
N VAL A 106 25.53 10.23 -3.68
CA VAL A 106 25.50 9.03 -4.52
C VAL A 106 24.31 8.19 -4.09
N ALA A 107 23.37 7.95 -5.00
CA ALA A 107 22.19 7.12 -4.77
C ALA A 107 22.19 5.86 -5.64
N ARG A 108 21.25 4.94 -5.37
CA ARG A 108 21.06 3.68 -6.11
C ARG A 108 22.29 2.76 -6.08
N ILE A 109 22.97 2.75 -4.95
CA ILE A 109 24.09 1.84 -4.68
C ILE A 109 23.53 0.45 -4.40
N ASN A 110 24.15 -0.60 -4.94
CA ASN A 110 23.78 -1.97 -4.60
C ASN A 110 24.00 -2.23 -3.09
N TYR A 111 23.06 -2.93 -2.45
CA TYR A 111 23.05 -3.16 -1.00
C TYR A 111 24.25 -3.98 -0.50
N ASP A 112 24.87 -4.79 -1.36
CA ASP A 112 26.06 -5.59 -1.00
C ASP A 112 27.38 -4.81 -1.15
N THR A 113 27.32 -3.56 -1.61
CA THR A 113 28.51 -2.74 -1.85
C THR A 113 29.09 -2.26 -0.51
N SER A 114 30.34 -2.59 -0.25
CA SER A 114 31.06 -2.07 0.91
C SER A 114 31.62 -0.67 0.67
N GLU A 115 31.78 0.09 1.76
CA GLU A 115 32.43 1.41 1.75
C GLU A 115 33.80 1.38 1.06
N SER A 116 34.58 0.32 1.25
CA SER A 116 35.90 0.17 0.62
C SER A 116 35.83 0.10 -0.91
N LYS A 117 34.78 -0.52 -1.46
CA LYS A 117 34.58 -0.60 -2.91
C LYS A 117 34.23 0.77 -3.49
N LEU A 118 33.30 1.49 -2.84
CA LEU A 118 32.96 2.86 -3.23
C LEU A 118 34.19 3.76 -3.17
N ARG A 119 34.95 3.70 -2.08
CA ARG A 119 36.17 4.50 -1.92
C ARG A 119 37.15 4.27 -3.07
N ARG A 120 37.38 3.02 -3.47
CA ARG A 120 38.29 2.67 -4.57
C ARG A 120 37.83 3.23 -5.92
N GLU A 121 36.52 3.24 -6.19
CA GLU A 121 35.97 3.73 -7.45
C GLU A 121 36.01 5.27 -7.53
N PHE A 122 35.71 5.96 -6.43
CA PHE A 122 35.66 7.42 -6.35
C PHE A 122 37.02 8.09 -6.06
N GLU A 123 38.03 7.34 -5.60
CA GLU A 123 39.39 7.85 -5.39
C GLU A 123 40.10 8.25 -6.70
N VAL A 124 39.62 7.75 -7.85
CA VAL A 124 40.20 8.03 -9.17
C VAL A 124 40.15 9.51 -9.56
N TYR A 125 39.12 10.23 -9.11
CA TYR A 125 38.90 11.61 -9.55
C TYR A 125 39.33 12.64 -8.51
N GLY A 126 39.55 12.24 -7.25
CA GLY A 126 40.05 13.13 -6.21
C GLY A 126 40.24 12.47 -4.85
N ASN A 127 40.95 13.17 -3.97
CA ASN A 127 41.17 12.75 -2.59
C ASN A 127 39.89 12.90 -1.76
N ILE A 128 39.44 11.79 -1.18
CA ILE A 128 38.25 11.70 -0.33
C ILE A 128 38.64 12.03 1.11
N ARG A 129 37.94 13.00 1.72
CA ARG A 129 38.07 13.40 3.13
C ARG A 129 37.26 12.50 4.05
N SER A 130 35.99 12.25 3.71
CA SER A 130 35.06 11.44 4.50
C SER A 130 34.05 10.75 3.59
N LEU A 131 33.68 9.52 3.94
CA LEU A 131 32.65 8.75 3.24
C LEU A 131 31.67 8.23 4.30
N VAL A 132 30.38 8.50 4.10
CA VAL A 132 29.33 8.04 5.01
C VAL A 132 28.25 7.30 4.21
N LEU A 133 28.18 5.98 4.41
CA LEU A 133 27.10 5.16 3.87
C LEU A 133 25.92 5.16 4.85
N VAL A 134 24.74 5.57 4.37
CA VAL A 134 23.60 5.72 5.28
C VAL A 134 22.84 4.41 5.43
N HIS A 135 22.71 4.01 6.70
CA HIS A 135 21.98 2.82 7.12
C HIS A 135 20.67 3.23 7.77
N ASP A 136 19.66 2.38 7.66
CA ASP A 136 18.42 2.53 8.41
C ASP A 136 18.69 2.25 9.90
N GLN A 137 18.31 3.20 10.77
CA GLN A 137 18.58 3.11 12.21
C GLN A 137 17.84 1.94 12.88
N ASN A 138 16.71 1.50 12.31
CA ASN A 138 15.89 0.44 12.88
C ASN A 138 16.35 -0.95 12.44
N SER A 139 16.66 -1.11 11.14
CA SER A 139 16.97 -2.41 10.55
C SER A 139 18.47 -2.67 10.36
N GLY A 140 19.32 -1.64 10.47
CA GLY A 140 20.76 -1.71 10.18
C GLY A 140 21.10 -1.97 8.72
N LYS A 141 20.09 -2.06 7.83
CA LYS A 141 20.29 -2.31 6.41
C LYS A 141 20.73 -1.03 5.69
N PRO A 142 21.62 -1.13 4.70
CA PRO A 142 22.02 0.03 3.90
C PRO A 142 20.81 0.59 3.13
N ARG A 143 20.61 1.91 3.15
CA ARG A 143 19.52 2.55 2.39
C ARG A 143 19.80 2.66 0.88
N GLY A 144 21.03 2.38 0.47
CA GLY A 144 21.46 2.45 -0.93
C GLY A 144 21.86 3.86 -1.38
N TYR A 145 22.23 4.74 -0.44
CA TYR A 145 22.83 6.03 -0.75
C TYR A 145 23.96 6.38 0.22
N ALA A 146 24.90 7.21 -0.25
CA ALA A 146 26.08 7.63 0.48
C ALA A 146 26.40 9.11 0.22
N PHE A 147 27.07 9.72 1.18
CA PHE A 147 27.65 11.06 1.07
C PHE A 147 29.18 10.94 1.04
N ILE A 148 29.81 11.57 0.04
CA ILE A 148 31.26 11.57 -0.14
C ILE A 148 31.75 13.01 -0.07
N GLU A 149 32.56 13.32 0.93
CA GLU A 149 33.22 14.62 1.07
C GLU A 149 34.59 14.57 0.42
N TYR A 150 34.85 15.46 -0.54
CA TYR A 150 36.18 15.64 -1.13
C TYR A 150 36.96 16.75 -0.43
N GLU A 151 38.29 16.72 -0.56
CA GLU A 151 39.12 17.83 -0.06
C GLU A 151 38.93 19.13 -0.85
N LYS A 152 38.66 19.02 -2.16
CA LYS A 152 38.55 20.16 -3.09
C LYS A 152 37.24 20.11 -3.86
N GLU A 153 36.55 21.25 -3.93
CA GLU A 153 35.30 21.42 -4.68
C GLU A 153 35.45 21.09 -6.17
N ARG A 154 36.59 21.45 -6.77
CA ARG A 154 36.88 21.15 -8.18
C ARG A 154 36.84 19.65 -8.50
N ASP A 155 37.19 18.80 -7.54
CA ASP A 155 37.28 17.36 -7.73
C ASP A 155 35.85 16.77 -7.67
N MET A 156 35.00 17.27 -6.77
CA MET A 156 33.55 16.98 -6.76
C MET A 156 32.84 17.42 -8.06
N HIS A 157 33.18 18.58 -8.62
CA HIS A 157 32.54 19.07 -9.84
C HIS A 157 32.98 18.29 -11.10
N LYS A 158 34.24 17.83 -11.14
CA LYS A 158 34.73 16.94 -12.19
C LYS A 158 34.03 15.60 -12.18
N GLU A 159 33.85 15.03 -11.00
CA GLU A 159 33.07 13.80 -10.79
C GLU A 159 31.66 13.94 -11.35
N SER A 160 30.93 14.98 -10.92
CA SER A 160 29.58 15.26 -11.41
C SER A 160 29.50 15.34 -12.95
N CYS A 161 30.47 16.02 -13.57
CA CYS A 161 30.52 16.20 -15.02
C CYS A 161 30.88 14.90 -15.78
N CYS A 162 31.85 14.13 -15.29
CA CYS A 162 32.35 12.93 -15.97
C CYS A 162 31.38 11.75 -15.83
N VAL A 163 30.77 11.60 -14.65
CA VAL A 163 29.80 10.54 -14.33
C VAL A 163 28.54 10.73 -15.18
N SER A 164 28.02 11.96 -15.29
CA SER A 164 26.88 12.27 -16.16
C SER A 164 27.14 11.97 -17.65
N CYS A 165 28.38 12.12 -18.13
CA CYS A 165 28.74 11.98 -19.55
C CYS A 165 29.17 10.55 -19.95
N CYS A 166 29.78 9.78 -19.04
CA CYS A 166 30.34 8.45 -19.34
C CYS A 166 29.44 7.26 -18.99
N LEU A 167 28.35 7.47 -18.21
CA LEU A 167 27.48 6.37 -17.72
C LEU A 167 26.69 5.62 -18.80
N HIS A 168 26.73 6.07 -20.07
CA HIS A 168 25.96 5.41 -21.13
C HIS A 168 26.71 4.30 -21.89
N PHE A 169 28.04 4.14 -21.74
CA PHE A 169 28.78 3.29 -22.70
C PHE A 169 29.77 2.26 -22.14
N PHE A 170 30.19 2.33 -20.88
CA PHE A 170 31.20 1.41 -20.37
C PHE A 170 31.07 1.24 -18.86
N PHE A 171 30.16 0.39 -18.38
CA PHE A 171 30.35 -0.35 -17.11
C PHE A 171 29.26 -1.41 -16.91
N GLU A 172 29.64 -2.56 -16.37
CA GLU A 172 28.77 -3.66 -15.96
C GLU A 172 27.58 -3.17 -15.10
N PRO A 173 26.40 -3.85 -15.15
CA PRO A 173 25.11 -3.37 -14.62
C PRO A 173 24.98 -3.32 -13.09
N SER A 174 26.08 -3.20 -12.34
CA SER A 174 26.08 -3.35 -10.88
C SER A 174 25.92 -2.07 -10.07
N ILE A 175 26.12 -0.88 -10.67
CA ILE A 175 26.03 0.41 -9.94
C ILE A 175 25.38 1.44 -10.87
N MET A 176 24.05 1.48 -10.86
CA MET A 176 23.27 2.47 -11.59
C MET A 176 23.16 3.76 -10.76
N ALA A 177 24.25 4.52 -10.68
CA ALA A 177 24.28 5.78 -9.96
C ALA A 177 23.65 6.90 -10.81
N ASP A 178 22.39 7.23 -10.54
CA ASP A 178 21.80 8.48 -11.02
C ASP A 178 22.27 9.60 -10.08
N ALA A 179 23.30 10.33 -10.48
CA ALA A 179 23.76 11.53 -9.79
C ALA A 179 22.79 12.68 -10.12
N TYR A 180 21.79 12.89 -9.26
CA TYR A 180 20.95 14.09 -9.31
C TYR A 180 21.61 15.22 -8.52
N TYR A 181 21.84 16.33 -9.21
CA TYR A 181 22.29 17.59 -8.64
C TYR A 181 21.16 18.15 -7.77
N SER A 182 21.43 18.38 -6.48
CA SER A 182 20.51 19.06 -5.56
C SER A 182 20.64 20.57 -5.74
N THR A 183 20.13 21.12 -6.86
CA THR A 183 19.97 22.57 -7.06
C THR A 183 18.52 23.00 -7.23
N ASP A 184 17.58 22.35 -6.55
CA ASP A 184 16.19 22.81 -6.50
C ASP A 184 15.75 22.98 -5.04
N LEU A 185 16.35 23.95 -4.35
CA LEU A 185 15.87 24.47 -3.06
C LEU A 185 15.86 26.00 -2.99
N GLU A 186 15.86 26.65 -4.15
CA GLU A 186 15.52 28.07 -4.30
C GLU A 186 14.41 28.17 -5.34
N ASN A 187 13.15 28.00 -4.93
CA ASN A 187 11.96 28.65 -5.49
C ASN A 187 10.69 28.05 -4.86
N LEU A 188 10.45 28.39 -3.59
CA LEU A 188 9.11 28.45 -3.03
C LEU A 188 9.08 29.62 -2.04
N SER A 189 8.98 30.82 -2.61
CA SER A 189 8.41 32.01 -1.97
C SER A 189 6.99 32.19 -2.47
#